data_AF-A0A4R5C8E5-F1
#
_entry.id   AF-A0A4R5C8E5-F1
#
_cell.length_a   1.000
_cell.length_b   1.000
_cell.length_c   1.000
_cell.angle_alpha   90.00
_cell.angle_beta   90.00
_cell.angle_gamma   90.00
#
_symmetry.space_group_name_H-M   'P 1'
#
loop_
_entity.id
_entity.type
_entity.pdbx_description
1 polymer ?
#
loop_
_entity_poly.entity_id
_entity_poly.type
_entity_poly.pdbx_seq_one_letter_code
_entity_poly.pdbx_strand_id
1 'polypeptide(L)' 'MKIEKQRVCIYPKDIQRITGKSYRQSTRLMQKVKTDLHKLENEFLTIEDFCLYTGLKQEQVAHLIFG' A
#
# COMPACT_ATOMS: atom_id res chain seq x y z
N MET A 1 -17.33 11.19 -19.24
CA MET A 1 -16.70 10.11 -18.45
C MET A 1 -16.26 10.68 -17.11
N LYS A 2 -16.64 10.08 -15.98
CA LYS A 2 -15.97 10.39 -14.71
C LYS A 2 -14.56 9.83 -14.81
N ILE A 3 -13.55 10.69 -14.71
CA ILE A 3 -12.16 10.24 -14.55
C ILE A 3 -12.05 9.78 -13.11
N GLU A 4 -12.01 8.47 -12.89
CA GLU A 4 -11.67 7.93 -11.58
C GLU A 4 -10.23 8.30 -11.25
N LYS A 5 -10.05 8.96 -10.10
CA LYS A 5 -8.72 9.29 -9.60
C LYS A 5 -8.05 8.00 -9.13
N GLN A 6 -7.30 7.36 -10.01
CA GLN A 6 -6.44 6.23 -9.63
C GLN A 6 -5.23 6.76 -8.86
N ARG A 7 -5.05 6.24 -7.65
CA ARG A 7 -3.92 6.58 -6.78
C ARG A 7 -2.79 5.58 -7.03
N VAL A 8 -1.55 6.05 -7.18
CA VAL A 8 -0.37 5.17 -7.31
C VAL A 8 0.20 4.79 -5.93
N CYS A 9 0.02 5.66 -4.94
CA CYS A 9 0.54 5.49 -3.58
C CYS A 9 -0.37 4.63 -2.71
N ILE A 10 0.23 3.85 -1.82
CA ILE A 10 -0.48 3.06 -0.80
C ILE A 10 -0.34 3.70 0.58
N TYR A 11 -1.43 3.71 1.35
CA TYR A 11 -1.46 4.29 2.70
C TYR A 11 -1.82 3.26 3.78
N PRO A 12 -1.62 3.57 5.07
CA PRO A 12 -1.92 2.61 6.14
C PRO A 12 -3.37 2.13 6.17
N LYS A 13 -4.34 2.93 5.69
CA LYS A 13 -5.74 2.50 5.54
C LYS A 13 -5.94 1.47 4.44
N ASP A 14 -5.20 1.58 3.34
CA ASP A 14 -5.22 0.60 2.26
C ASP A 14 -4.61 -0.72 2.75
N ILE A 15 -3.44 -0.66 3.40
CA ILE A 15 -2.77 -1.82 4.01
C ILE A 15 -3.64 -2.49 5.07
N GLN A 16 -4.38 -1.71 5.88
CA GLN A 16 -5.35 -2.23 6.83
C GLN A 16 -6.44 -3.05 6.15
N ARG A 17 -7.02 -2.53 5.04
CA ARG A 17 -8.05 -3.25 4.28
C ARG A 17 -7.50 -4.52 3.65
N ILE A 18 -6.31 -4.46 3.06
CA ILE A 18 -5.66 -5.58 2.37
C ILE A 18 -5.30 -6.72 3.34
N THR A 19 -4.77 -6.38 4.52
CA THR A 19 -4.17 -7.37 5.43
C THR A 19 -5.06 -7.78 6.59
N GLY A 20 -6.17 -7.06 6.83
CA GLY A 20 -7.02 -7.25 8.01
C GLY A 20 -6.37 -6.85 9.34
N LYS A 21 -5.16 -6.28 9.32
CA LYS A 21 -4.45 -5.85 10.54
C LYS A 21 -5.07 -4.58 11.12
N SER A 22 -4.80 -4.30 12.39
CA SER A 22 -5.15 -3.01 12.97
C SER A 22 -4.42 -1.86 12.27
N TYR A 23 -4.97 -0.65 12.35
CA TYR A 23 -4.35 0.54 11.75
C TYR A 23 -2.91 0.74 12.22
N ARG A 24 -2.64 0.59 13.53
CA ARG A 24 -1.29 0.69 14.11
C ARG A 24 -0.33 -0.32 13.49
N GLN A 25 -0.75 -1.57 13.34
CA GLN A 25 0.07 -2.62 12.73
C GLN A 25 0.30 -2.36 11.24
N SER A 26 -0.68 -1.78 10.55
CA SER A 26 -0.58 -1.39 9.14
C SER A 26 0.41 -0.24 8.93
N THR A 27 0.40 0.77 9.80
CA THR A 27 1.43 1.83 9.80
C THR A 27 2.82 1.27 10.03
N ARG A 28 2.97 0.35 11.00
CA ARG A 28 4.26 -0.32 11.26
C ARG A 28 4.74 -1.11 10.06
N LEU A 29 3.85 -1.85 9.39
CA LEU A 29 4.18 -2.58 8.18
C LEU A 29 4.61 -1.63 7.06
N MET A 30 3.87 -0.55 6.83
CA MET A 30 4.25 0.47 5.82
C MET A 30 5.66 1.02 6.07
N GLN A 31 5.97 1.39 7.31
CA GLN A 31 7.30 1.92 7.66
C GLN A 31 8.38 0.86 7.49
N LYS A 32 8.12 -0.39 7.91
CA LYS A 32 9.04 -1.51 7.69
C LYS A 32 9.33 -1.70 6.20
N VAL A 33 8.30 -1.69 5.34
CA VAL A 33 8.48 -1.79 3.88
C VAL A 33 9.33 -0.63 3.35
N LYS A 34 9.05 0.62 3.76
CA LYS A 34 9.85 1.78 3.34
C LYS A 34 11.32 1.64 3.76
N THR A 35 11.57 1.24 5.00
CA THR A 35 12.94 1.04 5.53
C THR A 35 13.67 -0.07 4.80
N ASP A 36 13.03 -1.22 4.59
CA ASP A 36 13.64 -2.38 3.92
C ASP A 36 13.91 -2.10 2.43
N LEU A 37 13.14 -1.20 1.80
CA LEU A 37 13.37 -0.70 0.43
C LEU A 37 14.32 0.51 0.37
N HIS A 38 14.93 0.90 1.49
CA HIS A 38 15.81 2.08 1.58
C HIS A 38 15.19 3.39 1.08
N LYS A 39 13.86 3.54 1.19
CA LYS A 39 13.17 4.75 0.78
C LYS A 39 13.46 5.91 1.74
N LEU A 40 13.61 7.10 1.18
CA LEU A 40 13.73 8.33 1.96
C LEU A 40 12.41 8.67 2.67
N GLU A 41 12.48 9.50 3.70
CA GLU A 41 11.32 9.90 4.50
C GLU A 41 10.18 10.48 3.63
N ASN A 42 10.57 11.34 2.67
CA ASN A 42 9.66 12.02 1.75
C ASN A 42 9.25 11.17 0.54
N GLU A 43 9.84 9.99 0.34
CA GLU A 43 9.45 9.13 -0.76
C GLU A 43 8.15 8.39 -0.44
N PHE A 44 7.30 8.27 -1.46
CA PHE A 44 6.06 7.51 -1.35
C PHE A 44 6.32 6.01 -1.47
N LEU A 45 5.49 5.23 -0.80
CA LEU A 45 5.36 3.80 -1.05
C LEU A 45 4.26 3.62 -2.09
N THR A 46 4.58 3.00 -3.23
CA THR A 46 3.59 2.70 -4.26
C THR A 46 2.86 1.39 -3.96
N ILE A 47 1.71 1.19 -4.60
CA ILE A 47 1.00 -0.10 -4.56
C ILE A 47 1.88 -1.21 -5.12
N GLU A 48 2.65 -0.92 -6.17
CA GLU A 48 3.58 -1.86 -6.78
C GLU A 48 4.71 -2.25 -5.82
N ASP A 49 5.36 -1.27 -5.18
CA ASP A 49 6.41 -1.52 -4.16
C ASP A 49 5.89 -2.47 -3.07
N PHE A 50 4.67 -2.21 -2.59
CA PHE A 50 4.06 -3.02 -1.55
C PHE A 50 3.71 -4.43 -2.03
N CYS A 51 3.17 -4.58 -3.25
CA CYS A 51 2.88 -5.88 -3.84
C CYS A 51 4.17 -6.70 -4.04
N LEU A 52 5.22 -6.08 -4.58
CA LEU A 52 6.52 -6.71 -4.77
C LEU A 52 7.12 -7.18 -3.45
N TYR A 53 7.06 -6.33 -2.41
CA TYR A 53 7.58 -6.66 -1.09
C TYR A 53 6.79 -7.76 -0.37
N THR A 54 5.45 -7.73 -0.46
CA THR A 54 4.57 -8.67 0.28
C THR A 54 4.28 -9.96 -0.47
N GLY A 55 4.58 -10.03 -1.77
CA GLY A 55 4.20 -11.14 -2.65
C GLY A 55 2.70 -11.17 -3.00
N LEU A 56 1.95 -10.13 -2.66
CA LEU A 56 0.54 -10.00 -3.03
C LEU A 56 0.42 -9.60 -4.51
N LYS A 57 -0.60 -10.13 -5.19
CA LYS A 57 -0.87 -9.75 -6.59
C LYS A 57 -1.59 -8.40 -6.63
N GLN A 58 -1.22 -7.54 -7.57
CA GLN A 58 -1.89 -6.24 -7.74
C GLN A 58 -3.41 -6.37 -7.93
N GLU A 59 -3.88 -7.39 -8.66
CA GLU A 59 -5.31 -7.69 -8.83
C GLU A 59 -6.02 -7.95 -7.49
N GLN A 60 -5.33 -8.61 -6.54
CA GLN A 60 -5.87 -8.87 -5.21
C GLN A 60 -5.87 -7.61 -4.32
N VAL A 61 -5.02 -6.64 -4.61
CA VAL A 61 -4.98 -5.39 -3.86
C VAL A 61 -5.98 -4.39 -4.42
N ALA A 62 -6.04 -4.25 -5.75
CA ALA A 62 -6.84 -3.26 -6.45
C ALA A 62 -8.32 -3.32 -6.07
N HIS A 63 -8.92 -4.52 -6.03
CA HIS A 63 -10.34 -4.70 -5.70
C HIS A 63 -10.70 -4.32 -4.26
N LEU A 64 -9.74 -4.16 -3.36
CA LEU A 64 -9.96 -3.81 -1.95
C LEU A 64 -9.81 -2.31 -1.66
N ILE A 65 -9.16 -1.57 -2.56
CA ILE A 65 -8.75 -0.17 -2.31
C ILE A 65 -9.21 0.80 -3.40
N PHE A 66 -9.61 0.27 -4.56
CA PHE A 66 -10.30 0.98 -5.61
C PHE A 66 -11.73 0.46 -5.73
N GLY A 67 -12.67 1.38 -5.91
CA GLY A 67 -14.09 1.12 -6.08
C GLY A 67 -14.76 2.32 -6.70
#